data_AF-A0A0A7PMG2-F1
#
_entry.id   AF-A0A0A7PMG2-F1
#
_cell.length_a   1.000
_cell.length_b   1.000
_cell.length_c   1.000
_cell.angle_alpha   90.00
_cell.angle_beta   90.00
_cell.angle_gamma   90.00
#
_symmetry.space_group_name_H-M   'P 1'
#
loop_
_entity.id
_entity.type
_entity.pdbx_description
1 polymer ?
#
loop_
_entity_poly.entity_id
_entity_poly.type
_entity_poly.pdbx_seq_one_letter_code
_entity_poly.pdbx_strand_id
1 'polypeptide(L)'
;MGQIYRRFSSKSDIILSIVEENARARVAEMHGIFDTIERNERSMFDALKAITAISLQNGDGGLSYEILAEACRNASVAERIETLFAFYRVGVRRLVTLTRPDVSPAERDTYVDIMMACFIGLGYRTADLYSVDVARTAVADWR
;
A
#
# COMPACT_ATOMS: atom_id res chain seq x y z
N MET A 1 0.36 -5.63 31.31
CA MET A 1 1.22 -6.38 30.36
C MET A 1 0.65 -7.75 29.90
N GLY A 2 -0.28 -8.43 30.59
CA GLY A 2 -0.68 -9.82 30.26
C GLY A 2 -1.87 -10.07 29.31
N GLN A 3 -2.40 -9.04 28.63
CA GLN A 3 -3.51 -9.21 27.66
C GLN A 3 -3.00 -9.31 26.21
N ILE A 4 -1.94 -8.58 25.86
CA ILE A 4 -1.33 -8.59 24.51
C ILE A 4 -0.64 -9.94 24.24
N TYR A 5 0.15 -10.44 25.20
CA TYR A 5 0.80 -11.77 25.11
C TYR A 5 -0.18 -12.96 25.18
N ARG A 6 -1.44 -12.73 25.55
CA ARG A 6 -2.48 -13.77 25.52
C ARG A 6 -3.05 -13.96 24.12
N ARG A 7 -2.95 -12.94 23.28
CA ARG A 7 -3.48 -12.89 21.92
C ARG A 7 -2.39 -13.07 20.85
N PHE A 8 -1.13 -12.82 21.21
CA PHE A 8 0.02 -12.93 20.33
C PHE A 8 1.15 -13.69 21.04
N SER A 9 1.67 -14.73 20.39
CA SER A 9 2.72 -15.60 20.94
C SER A 9 4.12 -15.00 20.77
N SER A 10 4.28 -14.04 19.85
CA SER A 10 5.54 -13.33 19.59
C SER A 10 5.33 -11.89 19.11
N LYS A 11 6.40 -11.08 19.12
CA LYS A 11 6.42 -9.74 18.49
C LYS A 11 6.12 -9.83 16.98
N SER A 12 6.56 -10.90 16.34
CA SER A 12 6.29 -11.16 14.91
C SER A 12 4.80 -11.35 14.65
N ASP A 13 4.05 -11.97 15.56
CA ASP A 13 2.60 -12.19 15.40
C ASP A 13 1.82 -10.87 15.51
N ILE A 14 2.29 -9.95 16.35
CA ILE A 14 1.74 -8.58 16.45
C ILE A 14 1.95 -7.86 15.12
N ILE A 15 3.18 -7.87 14.60
CA ILE A 15 3.50 -7.22 13.32
C ILE A 15 2.69 -7.86 12.19
N LEU A 16 2.62 -9.18 12.12
CA LEU A 16 1.85 -9.89 11.09
C LEU A 16 0.37 -9.48 11.12
N SER A 17 -0.21 -9.35 12.31
CA SER A 17 -1.61 -8.94 12.45
C SER A 17 -1.84 -7.49 12.03
N ILE A 18 -0.90 -6.60 12.31
CA ILE A 18 -0.92 -5.20 11.82
C ILE A 18 -0.80 -5.17 10.30
N VAL A 19 0.11 -5.97 9.72
CA VAL A 19 0.28 -6.12 8.26
C VAL A 19 -1.00 -6.63 7.63
N GLU A 20 -1.62 -7.66 8.19
CA GLU A 20 -2.87 -8.22 7.68
C GLU A 20 -4.03 -7.23 7.74
N GLU A 21 -4.15 -6.48 8.83
CA GLU A 21 -5.19 -5.46 8.98
C GLU A 21 -4.99 -4.31 7.98
N ASN A 22 -3.76 -3.81 7.86
CA ASN A 22 -3.41 -2.77 6.90
C ASN A 22 -3.65 -3.25 5.46
N ALA A 23 -3.17 -4.44 5.12
CA ALA A 23 -3.39 -5.08 3.82
C ALA A 23 -4.88 -5.21 3.51
N ARG A 24 -5.70 -5.69 4.46
CA ARG A 24 -7.14 -5.86 4.27
C ARG A 24 -7.85 -4.53 4.01
N ALA A 25 -7.53 -3.49 4.78
CA ALA A 25 -8.11 -2.16 4.57
C ALA A 25 -7.77 -1.64 3.17
N ARG A 26 -6.51 -1.76 2.77
CA ARG A 26 -5.99 -1.26 1.50
C ARG A 26 -6.51 -2.08 0.30
N VAL A 27 -6.73 -3.38 0.47
CA VAL A 27 -7.42 -4.24 -0.51
C VAL A 27 -8.87 -3.82 -0.67
N ALA A 28 -9.60 -3.63 0.43
CA ALA A 28 -11.01 -3.27 0.39
C ALA A 28 -11.26 -1.92 -0.29
N GLU A 29 -10.43 -0.91 0.02
CA GLU A 29 -10.49 0.40 -0.64
C GLU A 29 -10.29 0.30 -2.15
N MET A 30 -9.29 -0.47 -2.57
CA MET A 30 -8.96 -0.64 -3.98
C MET A 30 -10.03 -1.44 -4.73
N HIS A 31 -10.58 -2.48 -4.10
CA HIS A 31 -11.70 -3.23 -4.65
C HIS A 31 -12.89 -2.32 -4.93
N GLY A 32 -13.23 -1.43 -3.98
CA GLY A 32 -14.30 -0.46 -4.16
C GLY A 32 -14.08 0.46 -5.36
N ILE A 33 -12.83 0.89 -5.61
CA ILE A 33 -12.51 1.70 -6.80
C ILE A 33 -12.67 0.89 -8.08
N PHE A 34 -12.12 -0.32 -8.15
CA PHE A 34 -12.21 -1.16 -9.34
C PHE A 34 -13.66 -1.51 -9.69
N ASP A 35 -14.46 -1.86 -8.69
CA ASP A 35 -15.87 -2.19 -8.88
C ASP A 35 -16.67 -1.01 -9.46
N THR A 36 -16.35 0.24 -9.08
CA THR A 36 -17.04 1.44 -9.63
C THR A 36 -16.72 1.69 -11.10
N ILE A 37 -15.53 1.31 -11.56
CA ILE A 37 -15.12 1.46 -12.97
C ILE A 37 -15.81 0.38 -13.80
N GLU A 38 -15.87 -0.85 -13.29
CA GLU A 38 -16.54 -1.97 -13.96
C GLU A 38 -18.03 -1.71 -14.18
N ARG A 39 -18.69 -1.01 -13.25
CA ARG A 39 -20.09 -0.58 -13.39
C ARG A 39 -20.27 0.65 -14.28
N ASN A 40 -19.20 1.19 -14.87
CA ASN A 40 -19.18 2.46 -15.62
C ASN A 40 -19.70 3.67 -14.80
N GLU A 41 -19.63 3.60 -13.47
CA GLU A 41 -20.08 4.67 -12.57
C GLU A 41 -19.01 5.75 -12.37
N ARG A 42 -17.75 5.45 -12.74
CA ARG A 42 -16.62 6.37 -12.72
C ARG A 42 -15.79 6.27 -13.99
N SER A 43 -15.25 7.40 -14.42
CA SER A 43 -14.24 7.41 -15.48
C SER A 43 -12.91 6.83 -14.97
N MET A 44 -12.08 6.31 -15.88
CA MET A 44 -10.72 5.86 -15.55
C MET A 44 -9.87 7.00 -14.96
N PHE A 45 -10.07 8.24 -15.41
CA PHE A 45 -9.36 9.38 -14.85
C PHE A 45 -9.75 9.65 -13.40
N ASP A 46 -11.04 9.50 -13.06
CA ASP A 46 -11.50 9.63 -11.68
C ASP A 46 -11.00 8.50 -10.79
N ALA A 47 -10.88 7.30 -11.33
CA ALA A 47 -10.25 6.17 -10.64
C ALA A 47 -8.78 6.42 -10.35
N LEU A 48 -8.00 6.88 -11.34
CA LEU A 48 -6.59 7.25 -11.16
C LEU A 48 -6.42 8.33 -10.08
N LYS A 49 -7.31 9.35 -10.07
CA LYS A 49 -7.33 10.36 -9.00
C LYS A 49 -7.63 9.74 -7.64
N ALA A 50 -8.62 8.85 -7.54
CA ALA A 50 -8.97 8.19 -6.29
C ALA A 50 -7.82 7.33 -5.75
N ILE A 51 -7.19 6.51 -6.61
CA ILE A 51 -6.03 5.69 -6.24
C ILE A 51 -4.86 6.57 -5.78
N THR A 52 -4.56 7.63 -6.53
CA THR A 52 -3.49 8.57 -6.20
C THR A 52 -3.75 9.27 -4.86
N ALA A 53 -4.99 9.70 -4.60
CA ALA A 53 -5.36 10.33 -3.34
C ALA A 53 -5.16 9.39 -2.15
N ILE A 54 -5.54 8.11 -2.29
CA ILE A 54 -5.32 7.09 -1.26
C ILE A 54 -3.83 6.85 -1.03
N SER A 55 -3.04 6.75 -2.10
CA SER A 55 -1.59 6.62 -1.99
C SER A 55 -0.97 7.82 -1.26
N LEU A 56 -1.42 9.05 -1.54
CA LEU A 56 -0.90 10.26 -0.91
C LEU A 56 -1.34 10.45 0.55
N GLN A 57 -2.50 9.92 0.94
CA GLN A 57 -3.04 10.01 2.31
C GLN A 57 -2.46 8.97 3.26
N ASN A 58 -1.41 8.24 2.85
CA ASN A 58 -0.80 7.19 3.65
C ASN A 58 0.00 7.79 4.82
N GLY A 59 -0.72 8.21 5.87
CA GLY A 59 -0.17 8.82 7.10
C GLY A 59 0.62 7.84 7.99
N ASP A 60 0.53 6.55 7.69
CA ASP A 60 1.30 5.47 8.34
C ASP A 60 2.57 5.12 7.56
N GLY A 61 3.16 6.08 6.83
CA GLY A 61 4.37 5.87 6.02
C GLY A 61 5.52 5.25 6.82
N GLY A 62 5.72 5.70 8.07
CA GLY A 62 6.71 5.12 8.99
C GLY A 62 6.48 3.64 9.29
N LEU A 63 5.24 3.26 9.63
CA LEU A 63 4.86 1.87 9.87
C LEU A 63 5.05 1.01 8.61
N SER A 64 4.76 1.56 7.44
CA SER A 64 4.96 0.87 6.16
C SER A 64 6.44 0.51 5.93
N TYR A 65 7.38 1.39 6.31
CA TYR A 65 8.81 1.09 6.25
C TYR A 65 9.24 0.01 7.25
N GLU A 66 8.71 0.05 8.47
CA GLU A 66 9.01 -0.98 9.48
C GLU A 66 8.52 -2.36 9.03
N ILE A 67 7.33 -2.42 8.42
CA ILE A 67 6.74 -3.62 7.83
C ILE A 67 7.62 -4.16 6.70
N LEU A 68 8.08 -3.30 5.78
CA LEU A 68 8.99 -3.70 4.70
C LEU A 68 10.34 -4.20 5.23
N ALA A 69 10.90 -3.50 6.22
CA ALA A 69 12.14 -3.91 6.87
C ALA A 69 12.00 -5.25 7.59
N GLU A 70 10.86 -5.53 8.21
CA GLU A 70 10.53 -6.86 8.77
C GLU A 70 10.43 -7.92 7.67
N ALA A 71 9.78 -7.62 6.54
CA ALA A 71 9.66 -8.56 5.42
C ALA A 71 11.03 -9.03 4.90
N CYS A 72 12.04 -8.15 4.87
CA CYS A 72 13.40 -8.52 4.49
C CYS A 72 14.05 -9.55 5.44
N ARG A 73 13.56 -9.70 6.67
CA ARG A 73 14.11 -10.61 7.70
C ARG A 73 13.15 -11.72 8.14
N ASN A 74 11.90 -11.70 7.67
CA ASN A 74 10.85 -12.63 8.07
C ASN A 74 10.03 -13.07 6.86
N ALA A 75 10.24 -14.31 6.43
CA ALA A 75 9.61 -14.87 5.24
C ALA A 75 8.07 -14.88 5.31
N SER A 76 7.48 -15.06 6.49
CA SER A 76 6.02 -15.04 6.64
C SER A 76 5.45 -13.64 6.38
N VAL A 77 6.16 -12.60 6.81
CA VAL A 77 5.76 -11.21 6.54
C VAL A 77 5.95 -10.89 5.05
N ALA A 78 7.06 -11.35 4.44
CA ALA A 78 7.29 -11.20 3.01
C ALA A 78 6.17 -11.82 2.17
N GLU A 79 5.78 -13.07 2.46
CA GLU A 79 4.69 -13.77 1.76
C GLU A 79 3.36 -12.99 1.82
N ARG A 80 3.05 -12.35 2.96
CA ARG A 80 1.84 -11.53 3.09
C ARG A 80 1.90 -10.25 2.27
N ILE A 81 3.06 -9.60 2.23
CA ILE A 81 3.27 -8.42 1.37
C ILE A 81 3.20 -8.80 -0.11
N GLU A 82 3.78 -9.93 -0.51
CA GLU A 82 3.71 -10.43 -1.88
C GLU A 82 2.27 -10.73 -2.30
N THR A 83 1.49 -11.38 -1.42
CA THR A 83 0.07 -11.64 -1.64
C THR A 83 -0.71 -10.33 -1.86
N LEU A 84 -0.41 -9.31 -1.07
CA LEU A 84 -1.01 -7.98 -1.23
C LEU A 84 -0.66 -7.35 -2.58
N PHE A 85 0.62 -7.36 -2.98
CA PHE A 85 1.05 -6.82 -4.27
C PHE A 85 0.48 -7.61 -5.46
N ALA A 86 0.35 -8.93 -5.34
CA ALA A 86 -0.27 -9.77 -6.36
C ALA A 86 -1.74 -9.37 -6.57
N PHE A 87 -2.49 -9.13 -5.49
CA PHE A 87 -3.86 -8.63 -5.57
C PHE A 87 -3.93 -7.28 -6.31
N TYR A 88 -3.07 -6.32 -5.95
CA TYR A 88 -3.03 -5.02 -6.64
C TYR A 88 -2.74 -5.14 -8.12
N ARG A 89 -1.75 -5.96 -8.47
CA ARG A 89 -1.35 -6.21 -9.85
C ARG A 89 -2.50 -6.77 -10.69
N VAL A 90 -3.28 -7.70 -10.13
CA VAL A 90 -4.48 -8.24 -10.79
C VAL A 90 -5.50 -7.14 -11.05
N GLY A 91 -5.76 -6.30 -10.05
CA GLY A 91 -6.70 -5.20 -10.18
C GLY A 91 -6.30 -4.14 -11.21
N VAL A 92 -5.04 -3.69 -11.18
CA VAL A 92 -4.51 -2.76 -12.19
C VAL A 92 -4.55 -3.37 -13.59
N ARG A 93 -4.21 -4.66 -13.74
CA ARG A 93 -4.33 -5.37 -15.02
C ARG A 93 -5.76 -5.36 -15.55
N ARG A 94 -6.76 -5.52 -14.67
CA ARG A 94 -8.17 -5.43 -15.04
C ARG A 94 -8.52 -4.03 -15.57
N LEU A 95 -8.03 -2.97 -14.94
CA LEU A 95 -8.24 -1.59 -15.43
C LEU A 95 -7.62 -1.34 -16.80
N VAL A 96 -6.38 -1.77 -17.02
CA VAL A 96 -5.74 -1.64 -18.33
C VAL A 96 -6.53 -2.40 -19.39
N THR A 97 -7.06 -3.58 -19.05
CA THR A 97 -7.87 -4.39 -19.99
C THR A 97 -9.18 -3.70 -20.37
N LEU A 98 -9.86 -3.06 -19.41
CA LEU A 98 -11.11 -2.33 -19.65
C LEU A 98 -10.89 -1.06 -20.49
N THR A 99 -9.76 -0.40 -20.32
CA THR A 99 -9.51 0.94 -20.89
C THR A 99 -8.72 0.92 -22.18
N ARG A 100 -7.90 -0.12 -22.37
CA ARG A 100 -7.06 -0.35 -23.55
C ARG A 100 -7.21 -1.80 -24.00
N PRO A 101 -8.39 -2.20 -24.52
CA PRO A 101 -8.60 -3.56 -25.02
C PRO A 101 -7.75 -3.87 -26.27
N ASP A 102 -7.23 -2.84 -26.93
CA ASP A 102 -6.45 -2.87 -28.17
C ASP A 102 -4.99 -3.30 -27.99
N VAL A 103 -4.45 -3.27 -26.77
CA VAL A 103 -3.01 -3.50 -26.54
C VAL A 103 -2.69 -4.98 -26.35
N SER A 104 -1.48 -5.37 -26.78
CA SER A 104 -0.99 -6.73 -26.64
C SER A 104 -0.81 -7.14 -25.17
N PRO A 105 -0.75 -8.44 -24.85
CA PRO A 105 -0.49 -8.90 -23.48
C PRO A 105 0.81 -8.35 -22.89
N ALA A 106 1.88 -8.25 -23.69
CA ALA A 106 3.18 -7.74 -23.24
C ALA A 106 3.14 -6.23 -22.93
N GLU A 107 2.45 -5.44 -23.75
CA GLU A 107 2.24 -4.01 -23.49
C GLU A 107 1.36 -3.81 -22.25
N ARG A 108 0.33 -4.65 -22.07
CA ARG A 108 -0.52 -4.63 -20.87
C ARG A 108 0.29 -4.85 -19.60
N ASP A 109 1.17 -5.86 -19.58
CA ASP A 109 2.02 -6.12 -18.42
C ASP A 109 2.97 -4.95 -18.14
N THR A 110 3.50 -4.31 -19.20
CA THR A 110 4.31 -3.10 -19.07
C THR A 110 3.53 -1.94 -18.44
N TYR A 111 2.28 -1.71 -18.86
CA TYR A 111 1.43 -0.69 -18.24
C TYR A 111 1.17 -0.98 -16.76
N VAL A 112 0.90 -2.25 -16.44
CA VAL A 112 0.68 -2.67 -15.05
C VAL A 112 1.93 -2.40 -14.21
N ASP A 113 3.11 -2.75 -14.70
CA ASP A 113 4.37 -2.50 -13.99
C ASP A 113 4.62 -1.01 -13.73
N ILE A 114 4.44 -0.17 -14.76
CA ILE A 114 4.61 1.28 -14.64
C ILE A 114 3.60 1.86 -13.64
N MET A 115 2.33 1.49 -13.75
CA MET A 115 1.28 1.98 -12.85
C MET A 115 1.53 1.54 -11.41
N MET A 116 1.92 0.29 -11.19
CA MET A 116 2.29 -0.23 -9.87
C MET A 116 3.48 0.55 -9.29
N ALA A 117 4.55 0.74 -10.06
CA ALA A 117 5.71 1.52 -9.62
C ALA A 117 5.32 2.95 -9.22
N CYS A 118 4.45 3.61 -10.00
CA CYS A 118 3.95 4.94 -9.69
C CYS A 118 3.11 4.96 -8.40
N PHE A 119 2.13 4.06 -8.24
CA PHE A 119 1.27 4.04 -7.06
C PHE A 119 2.03 3.71 -5.77
N ILE A 120 2.96 2.77 -5.85
CA ILE A 120 3.85 2.41 -4.75
C ILE A 120 4.75 3.61 -4.41
N GLY A 121 5.41 4.19 -5.42
CA GLY A 121 6.29 5.36 -5.24
C GLY A 121 5.54 6.56 -4.63
N LEU A 122 4.33 6.85 -5.09
CA LEU A 122 3.47 7.89 -4.52
C LEU A 122 3.09 7.59 -3.07
N GLY A 123 2.85 6.31 -2.74
CA GLY A 123 2.56 5.84 -1.38
C GLY A 123 3.69 6.05 -0.39
N TYR A 124 4.94 6.05 -0.88
CA TYR A 124 6.15 6.25 -0.06
C TYR A 124 6.69 7.67 -0.12
N ARG A 125 6.24 8.50 -1.07
CA ARG A 125 6.67 9.89 -1.19
C ARG A 125 6.34 10.74 0.06
N THR A 126 5.36 10.33 0.86
CA THR A 126 5.04 11.02 2.11
C THR A 126 6.19 11.00 3.13
N ALA A 127 7.15 10.09 2.99
CA ALA A 127 8.36 10.05 3.81
C ALA A 127 9.24 11.30 3.67
N ASP A 128 9.30 11.91 2.47
CA ASP A 128 10.03 13.16 2.26
C ASP A 128 9.40 14.34 3.02
N LEU A 129 8.11 14.25 3.34
CA LEU A 129 7.40 15.29 4.09
C LEU A 129 7.63 15.21 5.61
N TYR A 130 8.14 14.07 6.10
CA TYR A 130 8.60 13.91 7.49
C TYR A 130 10.07 14.27 7.63
N SER A 131 10.52 15.38 7.01
CA SER A 131 11.80 15.97 7.40
C SER A 131 11.70 16.29 8.88
N VAL A 132 12.40 15.52 9.71
CA VAL A 132 12.56 15.83 11.13
C VAL A 132 13.19 17.21 11.17
N ASP A 133 12.42 18.20 11.59
CA ASP A 133 12.98 19.52 11.90
C ASP A 133 13.87 19.33 13.12
N VAL A 134 15.16 19.08 12.87
CA VAL A 134 16.19 18.84 13.87
C VAL A 134 16.26 20.01 14.86
N ALA A 135 15.84 21.21 14.44
CA ALA A 135 15.76 22.37 15.31
C ALA A 135 14.63 22.30 16.34
N ARG A 136 13.56 21.52 16.11
CA ARG A 136 12.42 21.40 17.04
C ARG A 136 12.60 20.33 18.11
N THR A 137 13.42 19.31 17.85
CA THR A 137 13.73 18.24 18.81
C THR A 137 14.82 18.65 19.82
N ALA A 138 15.68 19.61 19.48
CA ALA A 138 16.72 20.12 20.39
C ALA A 138 16.19 20.99 21.56
N VAL A 139 14.93 21.44 21.51
CA VAL A 139 14.35 22.35 22.52
C VAL A 139 13.56 21.62 23.61
N ALA A 140 13.28 20.32 23.43
CA ALA A 140 12.42 19.56 24.35
C ALA A 140 13.18 18.87 25.50
N ASP A 141 14.52 18.91 25.52
CA ASP A 141 15.35 18.14 26.48
C ASP A 141 16.06 18.99 27.55
N TRP A 142 15.60 20.22 27.84
CA TRP A 142 16.00 20.90 29.08
C TRP A 142 14.83 21.69 29.70
N ARG A 143 14.08 21.07 30.62
CA ARG A 143 13.44 21.71 31.77
C ARG A 143 12.81 20.68 32.69
#